data_AF-A0A367TGV4-F1
#
_entry.id   AF-A0A367TGV4-F1
#
_cell.length_a   1.000
_cell.length_b   1.000
_cell.length_c   1.000
_cell.angle_alpha   90.00
_cell.angle_beta   90.00
_cell.angle_gamma   90.00
#
_symmetry.space_group_name_H-M   'P 1'
#
loop_
_entity.id
_entity.type
_entity.pdbx_description
1 polymer ?
#
loop_
_entity_poly.entity_id
_entity_poly.type
_entity_poly.pdbx_seq_one_letter_code
_entity_poly.pdbx_strand_id
1 'polypeptide(L)'
;MPLIAGIDIGNATTEVALASDDPQARAFVASGIVATTGMKGTRDNIAGTLAALEQALAKTPWSMSDVSRIYLNEAAPVIGDVAMETITETIITESTMIGHNPQTPGGVGVGVGTTIALGRLATLPAAQYAEGWIVLI
;
A
#
# COMPACT_ATOMS: atom_id res chain seq x y z
N MET A 1 26.76 -29.45 23.39
CA MET A 1 26.51 -29.21 21.95
C MET A 1 26.30 -27.71 21.79
N PRO A 2 27.18 -26.98 21.09
CA PRO A 2 27.00 -25.54 20.92
C PRO A 2 25.76 -25.23 20.07
N LEU A 3 24.86 -24.39 20.59
CA LEU A 3 23.73 -23.84 19.85
C LEU A 3 24.22 -22.58 19.11
N ILE A 4 23.97 -22.50 17.80
CA ILE A 4 24.37 -21.37 16.95
C ILE A 4 23.11 -20.68 16.44
N ALA A 5 23.12 -19.35 16.41
CA ALA A 5 22.10 -18.54 15.76
C ALA A 5 22.71 -17.76 14.58
N GLY A 6 22.17 -17.95 13.38
CA GLY A 6 22.34 -17.00 12.28
C GLY A 6 21.26 -15.94 12.36
N ILE A 7 21.63 -14.67 12.33
CA ILE A 7 20.70 -13.54 12.46
C ILE A 7 20.87 -12.62 11.26
N ASP A 8 19.78 -12.34 10.54
CA ASP A 8 19.75 -11.38 9.45
C ASP A 8 18.88 -10.19 9.82
N ILE A 9 19.48 -8.99 9.88
CA ILE A 9 18.75 -7.74 10.08
C ILE A 9 18.51 -7.12 8.70
N GLY A 10 17.32 -7.35 8.15
CA GLY A 10 16.84 -6.78 6.89
C GLY A 10 16.21 -5.40 7.05
N ASN A 11 15.84 -4.76 5.93
CA ASN A 11 15.12 -3.46 5.96
C ASN A 11 13.69 -3.60 6.49
N ALA A 12 13.04 -4.75 6.23
CA ALA A 12 11.66 -5.01 6.62
C ALA A 12 11.55 -6.03 7.75
N THR A 13 12.35 -7.09 7.69
CA THR A 13 12.30 -8.23 8.61
C THR A 13 13.64 -8.45 9.28
N THR A 14 13.60 -8.86 10.55
CA THR A 14 14.73 -9.43 11.27
C THR A 14 14.46 -10.92 11.46
N GLU A 15 15.37 -11.75 10.97
CA GLU A 15 15.21 -13.20 10.84
C GLU A 15 16.30 -13.93 11.62
N VAL A 16 15.94 -15.07 12.19
CA VAL A 16 16.84 -15.94 12.95
C VAL A 16 16.72 -17.38 12.44
N ALA A 17 17.87 -18.01 12.23
CA ALA A 17 18.02 -19.44 11.99
C ALA A 17 18.84 -20.06 13.12
N LEU A 18 18.20 -20.87 13.95
CA LEU A 18 18.82 -21.57 15.07
C LEU A 18 19.27 -22.97 14.61
N ALA A 19 20.50 -23.35 14.95
CA ALA A 19 21.08 -24.63 14.59
C ALA A 19 21.86 -25.24 15.76
N SER A 20 21.82 -26.57 15.86
CA SER A 20 22.66 -27.33 16.78
C SER A 20 23.94 -27.74 16.06
N ASP A 21 25.09 -27.29 16.56
CA ASP A 21 26.41 -27.59 15.99
C ASP A 21 26.95 -28.89 16.62
N ASP A 22 26.39 -30.03 16.21
CA ASP A 22 26.98 -31.35 16.49
C ASP A 22 28.09 -31.63 15.47
N PRO A 23 29.30 -32.06 15.90
CA PRO A 23 30.41 -32.39 15.02
C PRO A 23 30.09 -33.41 13.91
N GLN A 24 29.11 -34.29 14.11
CA GLN A 24 28.69 -35.27 13.10
C GLN A 24 27.44 -34.83 12.31
N ALA A 25 26.69 -33.84 12.78
CA ALA A 25 25.50 -33.33 12.10
C ALA A 25 25.13 -31.90 12.55
N ARG A 26 25.51 -30.87 11.78
CA ARG A 26 24.92 -29.55 11.96
C ARG A 26 23.46 -29.59 11.51
N ALA A 27 22.55 -29.51 12.47
CA ALA A 27 21.13 -29.58 12.21
C ALA A 27 20.49 -28.21 12.39
N PHE A 28 19.68 -27.80 11.42
CA PHE A 28 18.73 -26.71 11.63
C PHE A 28 17.69 -27.14 12.66
N VAL A 29 17.34 -26.23 13.57
CA VAL A 29 16.48 -26.51 14.72
C VAL A 29 15.18 -25.73 14.62
N ALA A 30 15.28 -24.41 14.47
CA ALA A 30 14.12 -23.52 14.51
C ALA A 30 14.44 -22.21 13.80
N SER A 31 13.40 -21.47 13.40
CA SER A 31 13.52 -20.09 12.92
C SER A 31 12.64 -19.14 13.71
N GLY A 32 12.97 -17.85 13.65
CA GLY A 32 12.13 -16.75 14.09
C GLY A 32 12.15 -15.61 13.08
N ILE A 33 11.04 -14.90 12.97
CA ILE A 33 10.90 -13.74 12.09
C ILE A 33 9.99 -12.70 12.74
N VAL A 34 10.45 -11.45 12.73
CA VAL A 34 9.71 -10.28 13.18
C VAL A 34 9.97 -9.11 12.24
N ALA A 35 9.13 -8.08 12.30
CA ALA A 35 9.45 -6.81 11.62
C ALA A 35 10.71 -6.17 12.24
N THR A 36 11.60 -5.62 11.41
CA THR A 36 12.77 -4.89 11.90
C THR A 36 12.32 -3.69 12.72
N THR A 37 12.87 -3.56 13.92
CA THR A 37 12.47 -2.53 14.90
C THR A 37 13.31 -1.28 14.72
N GLY A 38 12.66 -0.14 14.52
CA GLY A 38 13.33 1.15 14.32
C GLY A 38 14.09 1.24 12.99
N MET A 39 15.02 2.18 12.89
CA MET A 39 15.82 2.38 11.68
C MET A 39 16.90 1.30 11.59
N LYS A 40 17.02 0.63 10.44
CA LYS A 40 18.06 -0.39 10.21
C LYS A 40 19.47 0.19 10.41
N GLY A 41 20.33 -0.55 11.08
CA GLY A 41 21.69 -0.14 11.45
C GLY A 41 21.77 0.67 12.74
N THR A 42 20.68 0.74 13.52
CA THR A 42 20.65 1.43 14.81
C THR A 42 20.44 0.46 15.97
N ARG A 43 20.68 0.91 17.21
CA ARG A 43 20.46 0.11 18.42
C ARG A 43 19.02 -0.34 18.60
N ASP A 44 18.07 0.33 17.96
CA ASP A 44 16.65 -0.04 18.03
C ASP A 44 16.43 -1.46 17.48
N ASN A 45 17.24 -1.89 16.50
CA ASN A 45 17.13 -3.22 15.90
C ASN A 45 17.37 -4.35 16.91
N ILE A 46 18.08 -4.09 18.02
CA ILE A 46 18.35 -5.07 19.07
C ILE A 46 17.05 -5.64 19.63
N ALA A 47 15.99 -4.84 19.76
CA ALA A 47 14.70 -5.31 20.26
C ALA A 47 14.10 -6.38 19.33
N GLY A 48 14.15 -6.14 18.01
CA GLY A 48 13.68 -7.09 16.99
C GLY A 48 14.56 -8.34 16.92
N THR A 49 15.88 -8.18 17.05
CA THR A 49 16.82 -9.30 17.12
C THR A 49 16.52 -10.22 18.31
N LEU A 50 16.32 -9.65 19.51
CA LEU A 50 15.97 -10.42 20.70
C LEU A 50 14.62 -11.12 20.54
N ALA A 51 13.61 -10.41 20.03
CA ALA A 51 12.28 -10.98 19.81
C ALA A 51 12.30 -12.13 18.79
N ALA A 52 13.03 -12.00 17.68
CA ALA A 52 13.17 -13.06 16.68
C ALA A 52 13.91 -14.28 17.26
N LEU A 53 14.95 -14.05 18.07
CA LEU A 53 15.71 -15.11 18.70
C LEU A 53 14.89 -15.84 19.79
N GLU A 54 14.14 -15.11 20.62
CA GLU A 54 13.19 -15.69 21.58
C GLU A 54 12.09 -16.49 20.86
N GLN A 55 11.56 -15.98 19.75
CA GLN A 55 10.56 -16.68 18.95
C GLN A 55 11.09 -18.01 18.38
N ALA A 56 12.38 -18.06 18.01
CA ALA A 56 13.04 -19.29 17.58
C ALA A 56 13.24 -20.26 18.77
N LEU A 57 13.76 -19.76 19.90
CA LEU A 57 14.04 -20.55 21.10
C LEU A 57 12.78 -21.14 21.73
N ALA A 58 11.66 -20.43 21.70
CA ALA A 58 10.37 -20.91 22.23
C ALA A 58 9.86 -22.20 21.56
N LYS A 59 10.40 -22.55 20.38
CA LYS A 59 10.09 -23.80 19.66
C LYS A 59 10.98 -24.97 20.09
N THR A 60 11.78 -24.77 21.12
CA THR A 60 12.88 -25.65 21.51
C THR A 60 13.00 -25.77 23.02
N PRO A 61 13.73 -26.76 23.55
CA PRO A 61 14.01 -26.86 24.98
C PRO A 61 15.12 -25.90 25.46
N TRP A 62 15.76 -25.13 24.57
CA TRP A 62 16.86 -24.23 24.91
C TRP A 62 16.37 -22.82 25.26
N SER A 63 17.22 -22.09 25.98
CA SER A 63 17.02 -20.73 26.43
C SER A 63 18.07 -19.78 25.83
N MET A 64 17.92 -18.48 26.05
CA MET A 64 18.84 -17.46 25.53
C MET A 64 20.29 -17.69 25.96
N SER A 65 20.50 -18.15 27.20
CA SER A 65 21.85 -18.45 27.74
C SER A 65 22.52 -19.66 27.10
N ASP A 66 21.76 -20.50 26.38
CA ASP A 66 22.31 -21.68 25.70
C ASP A 66 22.91 -21.34 24.33
N VAL A 67 22.61 -20.15 23.78
CA VAL A 67 23.16 -19.67 22.50
C VAL A 67 24.65 -19.39 22.66
N SER A 68 25.48 -20.22 22.02
CA SER A 68 26.93 -20.18 22.16
C SER A 68 27.63 -19.24 21.17
N ARG A 69 27.03 -19.02 20.00
CA ARG A 69 27.57 -18.17 18.93
C ARG A 69 26.44 -17.55 18.12
N ILE A 70 26.63 -16.28 17.78
CA ILE A 70 25.76 -15.53 16.87
C ILE A 70 26.58 -15.16 15.62
N TYR A 71 26.04 -15.49 14.45
CA TYR A 71 26.52 -15.01 13.17
C TYR A 71 25.55 -13.95 12.68
N LEU A 72 25.96 -12.68 12.80
CA LEU A 72 25.11 -11.54 12.49
C LEU A 72 25.41 -11.02 11.08
N ASN A 73 24.37 -10.90 10.26
CA ASN A 73 24.40 -10.17 9.01
C ASN A 73 23.68 -8.84 9.19
N GLU A 74 24.43 -7.75 9.09
CA GLU A 74 23.88 -6.40 8.99
C GLU A 74 23.99 -5.95 7.53
N ALA A 75 22.94 -6.22 6.75
CA ALA A 75 22.90 -5.71 5.38
C ALA A 75 22.84 -4.17 5.39
N ALA A 76 23.47 -3.50 4.41
CA ALA A 76 23.39 -2.05 4.30
C ALA A 76 21.91 -1.57 4.24
N PRO A 77 21.54 -0.46 4.89
CA PRO A 77 20.22 0.15 4.72
C PRO A 77 19.97 0.50 3.25
N VAL A 78 18.81 0.10 2.73
CA VAL A 78 18.38 0.45 1.37
C VAL A 78 17.14 1.31 1.51
N ILE A 79 17.28 2.58 1.16
CA ILE A 79 16.19 3.56 1.20
C ILE A 79 15.69 3.73 -0.22
N GLY A 80 14.42 3.43 -0.44
CA GLY A 80 13.69 3.73 -1.67
C GLY A 80 12.51 4.63 -1.34
N ASP A 81 12.22 5.57 -2.23
CA ASP A 81 11.03 6.41 -2.17
C ASP A 81 10.39 6.46 -3.55
N VAL A 82 9.09 6.75 -3.61
CA VAL A 82 8.35 6.85 -4.87
C VAL A 82 7.62 8.19 -4.93
N ALA A 83 7.72 8.85 -6.08
CA ALA A 83 6.98 10.07 -6.37
C ALA A 83 6.10 9.85 -7.60
N MET A 84 4.93 10.51 -7.61
CA MET A 84 4.02 10.53 -8.75
C MET A 84 3.64 11.97 -9.05
N GLU A 85 3.75 12.34 -10.32
CA GLU A 85 3.39 13.67 -10.80
C GLU A 85 2.30 13.58 -11.88
N THR A 86 1.24 14.35 -11.70
CA THR A 86 0.25 14.57 -12.76
C THR A 86 0.78 15.67 -13.69
N ILE A 87 1.10 15.30 -14.93
CA ILE A 87 1.70 16.21 -15.93
C ILE A 87 0.69 16.79 -16.93
N THR A 88 -0.57 16.37 -16.84
CA THR A 88 -1.65 16.84 -17.72
C THR A 88 -2.90 17.10 -16.93
N GLU A 89 -3.66 18.10 -17.36
CA GLU A 89 -4.98 18.40 -16.85
C GLU A 89 -5.96 18.59 -18.01
N THR A 90 -7.26 18.46 -17.73
CA THR A 90 -8.33 18.73 -18.68
C THR A 90 -9.31 19.68 -18.01
N ILE A 91 -9.42 20.89 -18.53
CA ILE A 91 -10.29 21.95 -18.00
C ILE A 91 -11.44 22.18 -18.98
N ILE A 92 -12.66 22.17 -18.47
CA ILE A 92 -13.86 22.62 -19.19
C ILE A 92 -14.14 24.05 -18.75
N THR A 93 -13.98 25.02 -19.65
CA THR A 93 -14.29 26.42 -19.38
C THR A 93 -15.75 26.72 -19.68
N GLU A 94 -16.31 27.70 -18.95
CA GLU A 94 -17.62 28.31 -19.24
C GLU A 94 -18.79 27.29 -19.27
N SER A 95 -18.66 26.16 -18.57
CA SER A 95 -19.68 25.10 -18.56
C SER A 95 -20.08 24.63 -19.98
N THR A 96 -19.13 24.67 -20.93
CA THR A 96 -19.41 24.50 -22.37
C THR A 96 -19.83 23.08 -22.77
N MET A 97 -19.65 22.08 -21.90
CA MET A 97 -20.03 20.69 -22.18
C MET A 97 -20.48 19.91 -20.95
N ILE A 98 -21.31 18.88 -21.20
CA ILE A 98 -21.65 17.84 -20.23
C ILE A 98 -21.25 16.49 -20.85
N GLY A 99 -20.35 15.76 -20.20
CA GLY A 99 -19.75 14.53 -20.73
C GLY A 99 -19.67 13.36 -19.75
N HIS A 100 -20.48 13.36 -18.67
CA HIS A 100 -20.38 12.36 -17.60
C HIS A 100 -20.93 10.97 -17.96
N ASN A 101 -21.54 10.83 -19.15
CA ASN A 101 -22.03 9.56 -19.73
C ASN A 101 -22.81 8.66 -18.72
N PRO A 102 -24.00 9.09 -18.27
CA PRO A 102 -24.77 8.35 -17.27
C PRO A 102 -25.20 6.97 -17.80
N GLN A 103 -25.33 5.99 -16.91
CA GLN A 103 -25.60 4.59 -17.30
C GLN A 103 -27.04 4.35 -17.79
N THR A 104 -28.01 5.15 -17.36
CA THR A 104 -29.43 4.98 -17.69
C THR A 104 -30.03 6.29 -18.23
N PRO A 105 -29.64 6.75 -19.43
CA PRO A 105 -30.22 7.95 -20.03
C PRO A 105 -31.68 7.68 -20.43
N GLY A 106 -32.54 8.70 -20.31
CA GLY A 106 -33.92 8.63 -20.79
C GLY A 106 -34.01 8.88 -22.30
N GLY A 107 -34.80 8.08 -23.01
CA GLY A 107 -35.05 8.27 -24.44
C GLY A 107 -33.82 8.05 -25.34
N VAL A 108 -33.86 8.60 -26.55
CA VAL A 108 -32.79 8.55 -27.56
C VAL A 108 -33.00 9.66 -28.60
N GLY A 109 -31.93 10.12 -29.26
CA GLY A 109 -32.01 11.04 -30.39
C GLY A 109 -31.05 12.23 -30.27
N VAL A 110 -31.24 13.21 -31.15
CA VAL A 110 -30.49 14.48 -31.17
C VAL A 110 -31.48 15.63 -31.14
N GLY A 111 -31.21 16.64 -30.31
CA GLY A 111 -31.97 17.87 -30.24
C GLY A 111 -31.04 19.08 -30.26
N VAL A 112 -31.44 20.12 -30.99
CA VAL A 112 -30.78 21.43 -30.99
C VAL A 112 -31.82 22.47 -30.57
N GLY A 113 -31.45 23.35 -29.65
CA GLY A 113 -32.35 24.37 -29.14
C GLY A 113 -31.66 25.26 -28.11
N THR A 114 -32.40 26.25 -27.61
CA THR A 114 -31.90 27.17 -26.58
C THR A 114 -32.21 26.61 -25.19
N THR A 115 -31.26 26.74 -24.24
CA THR A 115 -31.49 26.29 -22.87
C THR A 115 -32.52 27.17 -22.16
N ILE A 116 -33.47 26.56 -21.47
CA ILE A 116 -34.48 27.27 -20.66
C ILE A 116 -34.77 26.51 -19.38
N ALA A 117 -34.91 27.23 -18.27
CA ALA A 117 -35.36 26.62 -17.02
C ALA A 117 -36.82 26.17 -17.12
N LEU A 118 -37.16 25.00 -16.59
CA LEU A 118 -38.53 24.46 -16.59
C LEU A 118 -39.57 25.49 -16.10
N GLY A 119 -39.27 26.21 -15.02
CA GLY A 119 -40.18 27.22 -14.44
C GLY A 119 -40.44 28.45 -15.33
N ARG A 120 -39.64 28.67 -16.39
CA ARG A 120 -39.83 29.77 -17.36
C ARG A 120 -40.49 29.33 -18.66
N LEU A 121 -40.65 28.03 -18.88
CA LEU A 121 -41.19 27.50 -20.13
C LEU A 121 -42.63 28.00 -20.38
N ALA A 122 -43.45 28.05 -19.33
CA ALA A 122 -44.83 28.52 -19.40
C ALA A 122 -44.98 30.04 -19.65
N THR A 123 -43.89 30.81 -19.54
CA THR A 123 -43.90 32.26 -19.78
C THR A 123 -43.46 32.64 -21.19
N LEU A 124 -43.16 31.66 -22.04
CA LEU A 124 -42.75 31.92 -23.43
C LEU A 124 -43.88 32.63 -24.21
N PRO A 125 -43.57 33.68 -24.97
CA PRO A 125 -44.51 34.25 -25.92
C PRO A 125 -44.85 33.24 -27.03
N ALA A 126 -46.10 33.25 -27.51
CA ALA A 126 -46.55 32.34 -28.59
C ALA A 126 -45.66 32.41 -29.86
N ALA A 127 -45.06 33.57 -30.14
CA ALA A 127 -44.14 33.74 -31.25
C ALA A 127 -42.86 32.88 -31.16
N GLN A 128 -42.45 32.47 -29.95
CA GLN A 128 -41.21 31.72 -29.70
C GLN A 128 -41.41 30.20 -29.57
N TYR A 129 -42.64 29.71 -29.74
CA TYR A 129 -42.95 28.29 -29.49
C TYR A 129 -42.22 27.34 -30.44
N ALA A 130 -41.95 27.78 -31.68
CA ALA A 130 -41.31 26.98 -32.70
C ALA A 130 -39.76 27.07 -32.71
N GLU A 131 -39.14 27.85 -31.81
CA GLU A 131 -37.68 28.10 -31.84
C GLU A 131 -36.82 26.90 -31.44
N GLY A 132 -37.41 25.90 -30.75
CA GLY A 132 -36.70 24.74 -30.24
C GLY A 132 -36.00 25.01 -28.91
N TRP A 133 -36.36 24.24 -27.88
CA TRP A 133 -35.95 24.49 -26.49
C TRP A 133 -35.39 23.22 -25.84
N ILE A 134 -34.30 23.38 -25.08
CA ILE A 134 -33.71 22.33 -24.23
C ILE A 134 -34.02 22.70 -22.78
N VAL A 135 -34.93 21.94 -22.16
CA VAL A 135 -35.41 22.24 -20.80
C VAL A 135 -34.42 21.75 -19.76
N LEU A 136 -33.99 22.64 -18.88
CA LEU A 136 -33.23 22.33 -17.67
C LEU A 136 -34.22 22.11 -16.52
N ILE A 137 -34.23 20.90 -15.96
CA ILE A 137 -35.10 20.46 -14.86
C ILE A 137 -34.33 20.59 -13.55
#